data_AF-A0A932GCC4-F1
#
_entry.id   AF-A0A932GCC4-F1
#
_cell.length_a   1.000
_cell.length_b   1.000
_cell.length_c   1.000
_cell.angle_alpha   90.00
_cell.angle_beta   90.00
_cell.angle_gamma   90.00
#
_symmetry.space_group_name_H-M   'P 1'
#
loop_
_entity.id
_entity.type
_entity.pdbx_description
1 polymer ?
#
loop_
_entity_poly.entity_id
_entity_poly.type
_entity_poly.pdbx_seq_one_letter_code
_entity_poly.pdbx_strand_id
1 'polypeptide(L)' 'MSQPSSPRLFVLALDGATYDLLGPWMAQGHLPNLKKLYEAGAHAPLESTYPPLTGPAWATFMT' A
#
# COMPACT_ATOMS: atom_id res chain seq x y z
N MET A 1 -2.08 25.72 27.42
CA MET A 1 -1.22 25.47 26.25
C MET A 1 -1.78 24.26 25.52
N SER A 2 -2.20 24.40 24.26
CA SER A 2 -2.69 23.27 23.45
C SER A 2 -1.50 22.41 23.04
N GLN A 3 -1.53 21.11 23.33
CA GLN A 3 -0.50 20.18 22.83
C GLN A 3 -0.51 20.19 21.30
N PRO A 4 0.65 20.23 20.62
CA PRO A 4 0.70 20.02 19.18
C PRO A 4 0.15 18.62 18.87
N SER A 5 -0.78 18.54 17.91
CA SER A 5 -1.31 17.24 17.50
C SER A 5 -0.24 16.47 16.73
N SER A 6 0.06 15.25 17.18
CA SER A 6 0.92 14.34 16.44
C SER A 6 0.36 14.11 15.03
N PRO A 7 1.22 13.90 14.02
CA PRO A 7 0.76 13.54 12.68
C PRO A 7 -0.14 12.31 12.73
N ARG A 8 -1.25 12.34 12.00
CA ARG A 8 -2.15 11.19 11.87
C ARG A 8 -1.57 10.23 10.83
N LEU A 9 -1.46 8.96 11.19
CA LEU A 9 -1.06 7.89 10.28
C LEU A 9 -2.32 7.18 9.74
N PHE A 10 -2.34 6.93 8.44
CA PHE A 10 -3.34 6.09 7.78
C PHE A 10 -2.60 4.99 7.02
N VAL A 11 -3.04 3.74 7.20
CA VAL A 11 -2.47 2.58 6.51
C VAL A 11 -3.56 1.94 5.66
N LEU A 12 -3.27 1.74 4.38
CA LEU A 12 -4.17 1.12 3.40
C LEU A 12 -3.53 -0.16 2.90
N ALA A 13 -4.20 -1.29 3.10
CA ALA A 13 -3.81 -2.57 2.55
C ALA A 13 -4.84 -3.01 1.50
N LEU A 14 -4.34 -3.39 0.32
CA LEU A 14 -5.14 -3.78 -0.84
C LEU A 14 -4.88 -5.26 -1.12
N ASP A 15 -5.91 -6.11 -0.99
CA ASP A 15 -5.79 -7.54 -1.28
C ASP A 15 -5.79 -7.79 -2.80
N GLY A 16 -4.90 -8.67 -3.28
CA GLY A 16 -4.75 -9.01 -4.69
C GLY A 16 -4.16 -7.90 -5.59
N ALA A 17 -3.67 -6.80 -5.04
CA ALA A 17 -3.19 -5.64 -5.80
C ALA A 17 -1.72 -5.75 -6.23
N THR A 18 -1.38 -6.74 -7.05
CA THR A 18 0.00 -6.94 -7.57
C THR A 18 0.49 -5.76 -8.43
N TYR A 19 1.80 -5.50 -8.41
CA TYR A 19 2.45 -4.50 -9.27
C TYR A 19 2.24 -4.77 -10.77
N ASP A 20 2.06 -6.03 -11.16
CA ASP A 20 1.81 -6.43 -12.56
C ASP A 20 0.48 -5.88 -13.09
N LEU A 21 -0.47 -5.57 -12.20
CA LEU A 21 -1.74 -4.94 -12.55
C LEU A 21 -1.70 -3.43 -12.31
N LEU A 22 -1.19 -3.01 -11.14
CA LEU A 22 -1.20 -1.61 -10.75
C LEU A 22 -0.36 -0.74 -11.69
N GLY A 23 0.82 -1.20 -12.12
CA GLY A 23 1.70 -0.46 -13.02
C GLY A 23 1.02 -0.10 -14.35
N PRO A 24 0.55 -1.09 -15.13
CA PRO A 24 -0.18 -0.84 -16.37
C PRO A 24 -1.42 0.04 -16.20
N TRP A 25 -2.22 -0.18 -15.15
CA TRP A 25 -3.42 0.64 -14.91
C TRP A 25 -3.10 2.09 -14.54
N MET A 26 -2.02 2.33 -13.80
CA MET A 26 -1.52 3.69 -13.55
C MET A 26 -1.04 4.34 -14.84
N ALA A 27 -0.30 3.62 -15.69
CA ALA A 27 0.19 4.13 -16.97
C ALA A 27 -0.95 4.48 -17.95
N GLN A 28 -2.04 3.71 -17.93
CA GLN A 28 -3.26 3.96 -18.72
C GLN A 28 -4.15 5.07 -18.13
N GLY A 29 -3.80 5.61 -16.95
CA GLY A 29 -4.54 6.69 -16.31
C GLY A 29 -5.78 6.25 -15.51
N HIS A 30 -6.01 4.96 -15.33
CA HIS A 30 -7.16 4.44 -14.57
C HIS A 30 -7.03 4.65 -13.05
N LEU A 31 -5.81 4.78 -12.53
CA LEU A 31 -5.52 4.92 -11.10
C LEU A 31 -4.80 6.25 -10.78
N PRO A 32 -5.42 7.42 -11.03
CA PRO A 32 -4.74 8.71 -10.95
C PRO A 32 -4.28 9.07 -9.53
N ASN A 33 -5.02 8.65 -8.49
CA ASN A 33 -4.63 8.91 -7.10
C ASN A 33 -3.48 8.00 -6.65
N LEU A 34 -3.51 6.73 -7.04
CA LEU A 34 -2.42 5.80 -6.73
C LEU A 34 -1.14 6.19 -7.45
N LYS A 35 -1.23 6.63 -8.72
CA LYS A 35 -0.10 7.14 -9.49
C LYS A 35 0.58 8.32 -8.79
N LYS A 36 -0.19 9.28 -8.29
CA LYS A 36 0.34 10.42 -7.51
C LYS A 36 1.09 9.96 -6.26
N LEU A 37 0.55 8.99 -5.53
CA LEU A 37 1.20 8.43 -4.34
C LEU A 37 2.50 7.68 -4.68
N TYR A 38 2.47 6.91 -5.77
CA TYR A 38 3.63 6.16 -6.26
C TYR A 38 4.78 7.09 -6.66
N GLU A 39 4.49 8.21 -7.35
CA GLU A 39 5.48 9.20 -7.77
C GLU A 39 6.03 10.07 -6.64
N ALA A 40 5.20 10.40 -5.64
CA ALA A 40 5.58 11.25 -4.53
C ALA A 40 6.23 10.47 -3.35
N GLY A 41 6.14 9.15 -3.37
CA GLY A 41 6.57 8.27 -2.28
C GLY A 41 7.71 7.33 -2.67
N ALA A 42 7.86 6.27 -1.88
CA ALA A 42 8.78 5.18 -2.14
C ALA A 42 7.98 3.87 -2.30
N HIS A 43 8.44 3.01 -3.19
CA HIS A 43 7.82 1.72 -3.45
C HIS A 43 8.88 0.67 -3.81
N ALA A 44 8.61 -0.58 -3.45
CA ALA A 44 9.41 -1.74 -3.83
C ALA A 44 8.55 -3.01 -3.74
N PRO A 45 8.89 -4.08 -4.48
CA PRO A 45 8.36 -5.40 -4.19
C PRO A 45 8.78 -5.83 -2.77
N LEU A 46 7.85 -6.45 -2.04
CA LEU A 46 8.08 -7.02 -0.71
C LEU A 46 7.85 -8.53 -0.76
N GLU A 47 8.60 -9.28 0.04
CA GLU A 47 8.36 -10.70 0.24
C GLU A 47 7.13 -10.90 1.14
N SER A 48 6.23 -11.78 0.71
CA SER A 48 5.03 -12.11 1.49
C SER A 48 5.34 -13.08 2.62
N THR A 49 4.36 -13.30 3.48
CA THR A 49 4.40 -14.41 4.44
C THR A 49 4.29 -15.76 3.72
N TYR A 50 4.81 -16.82 4.34
CA TYR A 50 4.65 -18.19 3.86
C TYR A 50 3.74 -18.99 4.81
N PRO A 51 2.62 -19.56 4.33
CA PRO A 51 2.12 -19.50 2.95
C PRO A 51 1.51 -18.13 2.60
N PRO A 52 1.57 -17.69 1.32
CA PRO A 52 1.07 -16.39 0.88
C PRO A 52 -0.46 -16.39 0.74
N LEU A 53 -1.14 -16.55 1.87
CA LEU A 53 -2.58 -16.59 1.98
C LEU A 53 -3.08 -15.34 2.73
N THR A 54 -4.31 -14.93 2.42
CA THR A 54 -4.97 -13.76 3.04
C THR A 54 -4.86 -13.79 4.56
N GLY A 55 -5.19 -14.92 5.21
CA GLY A 55 -5.16 -15.05 6.68
C GLY A 55 -3.81 -14.68 7.31
N PRO A 56 -2.72 -15.41 6.99
CA PRO A 56 -1.37 -15.08 7.44
C PRO A 56 -0.90 -13.66 7.07
N ALA A 57 -1.18 -13.19 5.86
CA ALA A 57 -0.73 -11.86 5.41
C ALA A 57 -1.33 -10.72 6.24
N TRP A 58 -2.64 -10.77 6.54
CA TRP A 58 -3.30 -9.74 7.35
C TRP A 58 -2.86 -9.76 8.81
N ALA A 59 -2.68 -10.94 9.39
CA ALA A 59 -2.21 -11.08 10.77
C ALA A 59 -0.81 -10.46 10.94
N THR A 60 0.13 -10.78 10.04
CA THR A 60 1.50 -10.25 10.09
C THR A 60 1.59 -8.76 9.75
N PHE A 61 0.74 -8.24 8.87
CA PHE A 61 0.72 -6.80 8.59
C PHE A 61 0.30 -5.96 9.82
N MET A 62 -0.54 -6.51 10.71
CA MET A 62 -1.07 -5.79 11.87
C MET A 62 -0.14 -5.77 13.10
N THR A 63 0.90 -6.61 13.15
CA THR A 63 1.76 -6.83 14.34
C THR A 63 3.23 -6.71 14.02
#